data_AF-A0A924MRC7-F1
#
_entry.id   AF-A0A924MRC7-F1
#
_cell.length_a   1.000
_cell.length_b   1.000
_cell.length_c   1.000
_cell.angle_alpha   90.00
_cell.angle_beta   90.00
_cell.angle_gamma   90.00
#
_symmetry.space_group_name_H-M   'P 1'
#
loop_
_entity.id
_entity.type
_entity.pdbx_description
1 polymer ?
#
loop_
_entity_poly.entity_id
_entity_poly.type
_entity_poly.pdbx_seq_one_letter_code
_entity_poly.pdbx_strand_id
1 'polypeptide(L)'
;MADATPYFGIAPFVLGMSREIVRGAAGKPDSVETSSDDDGNSVETWFYQGGEIELEFEAVADSKLESITAWSADITVNGVAIIGCDLADLPRLAREADIHDLELTDDFAESGKCFQSEQHGLMLWVAKGKVVNLTIFPRFDDSGEEPQWPAT
;
A
#
# COMPACT_ATOMS: atom_id res chain seq x y z
N MET A 1 17.04 -2.66 -0.30
CA MET A 1 15.97 -2.30 -1.23
C MET A 1 14.99 -3.45 -1.25
N ALA A 2 13.82 -3.27 -0.66
CA ALA A 2 12.74 -4.25 -0.74
C ALA A 2 11.84 -3.84 -1.92
N ASP A 3 11.29 -4.83 -2.61
CA ASP A 3 10.43 -4.60 -3.77
C ASP A 3 8.97 -4.78 -3.37
N ALA A 4 8.16 -3.80 -3.71
CA ALA A 4 6.71 -3.84 -3.65
C ALA A 4 6.21 -4.60 -4.87
N THR A 5 5.58 -5.75 -4.61
CA THR A 5 4.96 -6.56 -5.64
C THR A 5 3.46 -6.26 -5.67
N PRO A 6 2.93 -5.65 -6.74
CA PRO A 6 1.50 -5.41 -6.96
C PRO A 6 0.61 -6.60 -6.59
N TYR A 7 -0.51 -6.34 -5.91
CA TYR A 7 -1.46 -7.33 -5.34
C TYR A 7 -0.88 -8.38 -4.39
N PHE A 8 0.41 -8.32 -4.05
CA PHE A 8 1.06 -9.33 -3.23
C PHE A 8 1.57 -8.74 -1.91
N GLY A 9 2.44 -7.73 -1.95
CA GLY A 9 2.93 -7.06 -0.75
C GLY A 9 4.38 -6.63 -0.81
N ILE A 10 4.96 -6.37 0.36
CA ILE A 10 6.36 -5.93 0.56
C ILE A 10 6.98 -6.84 1.60
N ALA A 11 7.97 -7.65 1.20
CA ALA A 11 8.56 -8.65 2.08
C ALA A 11 9.04 -8.04 3.42
N PRO A 12 8.75 -8.67 4.57
CA PRO A 12 8.15 -10.00 4.73
C PRO A 12 6.61 -10.01 4.74
N PHE A 13 5.96 -8.88 4.53
CA PHE A 13 4.51 -8.71 4.60
C PHE A 13 3.85 -9.09 3.28
N VAL A 14 2.84 -9.95 3.37
CA VAL A 14 2.02 -10.39 2.23
C VAL A 14 0.57 -10.14 2.56
N LEU A 15 -0.16 -9.54 1.63
CA LEU A 15 -1.61 -9.34 1.74
C LEU A 15 -2.30 -10.68 2.04
N GLY A 16 -3.35 -10.64 2.85
CA GLY A 16 -4.05 -11.85 3.26
C GLY A 16 -3.45 -12.58 4.47
N MET A 17 -2.26 -12.18 4.94
CA MET A 17 -1.69 -12.73 6.18
C MET A 17 -2.55 -12.38 7.39
N SER A 18 -2.68 -13.31 8.33
CA SER A 18 -3.24 -13.00 9.65
C SER A 18 -2.24 -12.22 10.50
N ARG A 19 -2.74 -11.54 11.53
CA ARG A 19 -1.91 -10.89 12.56
C ARG A 19 -0.85 -11.81 13.17
N GLU A 20 -1.18 -13.07 13.41
CA GLU A 20 -0.25 -14.06 13.94
C GLU A 20 0.89 -14.33 12.95
N ILE A 21 0.57 -14.53 11.67
CA ILE A 21 1.56 -14.76 10.62
C ILE A 21 2.47 -13.54 10.46
N VAL A 22 1.90 -12.33 10.43
CA VAL A 22 2.67 -11.08 10.36
C VAL A 22 3.64 -10.98 11.53
N ARG A 23 3.20 -11.26 12.77
CA ARG A 23 4.09 -11.25 13.93
C ARG A 23 5.16 -12.33 13.89
N GLY A 24 4.80 -13.51 13.38
CA GLY A 24 5.76 -14.60 13.18
C GLY A 24 6.86 -14.24 12.19
N ALA A 25 6.52 -13.48 11.14
CA ALA A 25 7.43 -13.09 10.08
C ALA A 25 8.31 -11.87 10.43
N ALA A 26 7.73 -10.83 11.04
CA ALA A 26 8.38 -9.54 11.24
C ALA A 26 8.63 -9.16 12.72
N GLY A 27 8.14 -9.95 13.67
CA GLY A 27 8.16 -9.61 15.09
C GLY A 27 7.00 -8.71 15.51
N LYS A 28 7.15 -8.02 16.64
CA LYS A 28 6.10 -7.12 17.14
C LYS A 28 6.12 -5.79 16.36
N PRO A 29 4.97 -5.18 16.04
CA PRO A 29 4.94 -3.81 15.53
C PRO A 29 5.49 -2.81 16.56
N ASP A 30 6.02 -1.71 16.05
CA ASP A 30 6.52 -0.58 16.85
C ASP A 30 5.36 0.10 17.60
N SER A 31 4.25 0.31 16.89
CA SER A 31 2.98 0.79 17.46
C SER A 31 1.78 0.15 16.77
N VAL A 32 0.66 0.15 17.48
CA VAL A 32 -0.65 -0.27 16.98
C VAL A 32 -1.64 0.84 17.32
N GLU A 33 -2.38 1.28 16.32
CA GLU A 33 -3.43 2.28 16.44
C GLU A 33 -4.78 1.69 16.01
N THR A 34 -5.86 2.27 16.51
CA THR A 34 -7.21 1.87 16.14
C THR A 34 -8.01 3.11 15.80
N SER A 35 -8.63 3.11 14.63
CA SER A 35 -9.45 4.19 14.10
C SER A 35 -10.79 3.63 13.61
N SER A 36 -11.63 4.52 13.08
CA SER A 36 -12.81 4.14 12.31
C SER A 36 -12.65 4.63 10.89
N ASP A 37 -13.02 3.79 9.92
CA ASP A 37 -13.12 4.19 8.51
C ASP A 37 -14.36 5.06 8.26
N ASP A 38 -14.57 5.48 7.02
CA ASP A 38 -15.69 6.34 6.60
C ASP A 38 -17.06 5.64 6.75
N ASP A 39 -17.09 4.30 6.72
CA ASP A 39 -18.28 3.48 6.94
C ASP A 39 -18.53 3.18 8.44
N GLY A 40 -17.63 3.64 9.31
CA GLY A 40 -17.69 3.45 10.76
C GLY A 40 -17.20 2.08 11.23
N ASN A 41 -16.61 1.27 10.36
CA ASN A 41 -15.93 0.04 10.75
C ASN A 41 -14.65 0.40 11.48
N SER A 42 -14.29 -0.41 12.48
CA SER A 42 -13.05 -0.19 13.21
C SER A 42 -11.89 -0.77 12.40
N VAL A 43 -10.82 0.02 12.24
CA VAL A 43 -9.59 -0.36 11.54
C VAL A 43 -8.45 -0.40 12.56
N GLU A 44 -7.59 -1.41 12.44
CA GLU A 44 -6.38 -1.55 13.24
C GLU A 44 -5.15 -1.37 12.35
N THR A 45 -4.32 -0.39 12.69
CA THR A 45 -3.15 0.02 11.90
C THR A 45 -1.89 -0.34 12.66
N TRP A 46 -1.00 -1.13 12.05
CA TRP A 46 0.27 -1.55 12.64
C TRP A 46 1.44 -0.86 11.94
N PHE A 47 2.31 -0.24 12.71
CA PHE A 47 3.49 0.43 12.20
C PHE A 47 4.76 -0.38 12.46
N TYR A 48 5.62 -0.46 11.46
CA TYR A 48 6.94 -1.09 11.52
C TYR A 48 8.01 -0.14 10.99
N GLN A 49 9.26 -0.45 11.32
CA GLN A 49 10.45 0.27 10.83
C GLN A 49 10.38 1.77 11.17
N GLY A 50 9.91 2.11 12.38
CA GLY A 50 9.75 3.50 12.79
C GLY A 50 8.65 4.26 12.04
N GLY A 51 7.68 3.55 11.48
CA GLY A 51 6.55 4.11 10.72
C GLY A 51 6.78 4.19 9.21
N GLU A 52 7.87 3.63 8.68
CA GLU A 52 8.11 3.57 7.24
C GLU A 52 7.26 2.50 6.52
N ILE A 53 6.70 1.56 7.28
CA ILE A 53 5.75 0.56 6.80
C ILE A 53 4.53 0.57 7.71
N GLU A 54 3.36 0.63 7.11
CA GLU A 54 2.05 0.58 7.75
C GLU A 54 1.26 -0.59 7.17
N LEU A 55 0.60 -1.34 8.05
CA LEU A 55 -0.22 -2.49 7.72
C LEU A 55 -1.62 -2.25 8.28
N GLU A 56 -2.64 -2.36 7.45
CA GLU A 56 -4.03 -2.20 7.89
C GLU A 56 -4.78 -3.54 7.91
N PHE A 57 -5.65 -3.65 8.91
CA PHE A 57 -6.57 -4.77 9.11
C PHE A 57 -7.92 -4.20 9.56
N GLU A 58 -9.05 -4.78 9.16
CA GLU A 58 -10.29 -4.60 9.92
C GLU A 58 -10.06 -5.01 11.39
N ALA A 59 -10.59 -4.27 12.36
CA ALA A 59 -10.45 -4.56 13.80
C ALA A 59 -11.44 -5.62 14.30
N VAL A 60 -11.65 -6.67 13.50
CA VAL A 60 -12.40 -7.87 13.85
C VAL A 60 -11.48 -9.06 13.98
N ALA A 61 -11.92 -10.06 14.75
CA ALA A 61 -11.16 -11.31 14.90
C ALA A 61 -10.98 -11.98 13.54
N ASP A 62 -9.80 -12.60 13.34
CA ASP A 62 -9.44 -13.35 12.13
C ASP A 62 -9.37 -12.54 10.83
N SER A 63 -9.47 -11.20 10.88
CA SER A 63 -9.23 -10.38 9.69
C SER A 63 -7.78 -10.50 9.21
N LYS A 64 -7.63 -10.21 7.93
CA LYS A 64 -6.40 -10.38 7.18
C LYS A 64 -5.80 -9.03 6.85
N LEU A 65 -4.52 -9.03 6.51
CA LEU A 65 -3.82 -7.85 6.04
C LEU A 65 -4.44 -7.36 4.72
N GLU A 66 -5.05 -6.17 4.76
CA GLU A 66 -5.85 -5.59 3.68
C GLU A 66 -5.09 -4.57 2.86
N SER A 67 -4.16 -3.84 3.47
CA SER A 67 -3.33 -2.87 2.77
C SER A 67 -1.93 -2.81 3.36
N ILE A 68 -0.96 -2.44 2.52
CA ILE A 68 0.42 -2.18 2.94
C ILE A 68 0.83 -0.83 2.38
N THR A 69 1.09 0.14 3.25
CA THR A 69 1.60 1.46 2.87
C THR A 69 3.08 1.57 3.20
N ALA A 70 3.87 2.16 2.31
CA ALA A 70 5.30 2.38 2.49
C ALA A 70 5.72 3.81 2.14
N TRP A 71 6.60 4.40 2.96
CA TRP A 71 7.11 5.77 2.81
C TRP A 71 8.59 5.85 2.45
N SER A 72 9.31 4.73 2.50
CA SER A 72 10.76 4.72 2.26
C SER A 72 11.10 4.78 0.76
N ALA A 73 12.02 5.67 0.39
CA ALA A 73 12.56 5.74 -0.97
C ALA A 73 13.41 4.51 -1.35
N ASP A 74 13.73 3.65 -0.37
CA ASP A 74 14.38 2.36 -0.58
C ASP A 74 13.40 1.23 -1.00
N ILE A 75 12.10 1.53 -1.11
CA ILE A 75 11.12 0.63 -1.71
C ILE A 75 11.03 0.90 -3.20
N THR A 76 11.14 -0.16 -3.98
CA THR A 76 10.93 -0.15 -5.43
C THR A 76 9.61 -0.80 -5.80
N VAL A 77 9.10 -0.50 -6.99
CA VAL A 77 8.04 -1.28 -7.64
C VAL A 77 8.63 -1.84 -8.93
N ASN A 78 8.65 -3.17 -9.08
CA ASN A 78 9.32 -3.85 -10.19
C ASN A 78 10.77 -3.35 -10.39
N GLY A 79 11.49 -3.09 -9.29
CA GLY A 79 12.87 -2.59 -9.31
C GLY A 79 13.04 -1.09 -9.61
N VAL A 80 11.96 -0.32 -9.79
CA VAL A 80 12.00 1.12 -10.02
C VAL A 80 11.65 1.89 -8.74
N ALA A 81 12.50 2.84 -8.34
CA ALA A 81 12.24 3.70 -7.19
C ALA A 81 11.25 4.81 -7.58
N ILE A 82 10.06 4.79 -6.98
CA ILE A 82 8.97 5.75 -7.27
C ILE A 82 8.83 6.77 -6.14
N ILE A 83 8.94 6.35 -4.88
CA ILE A 83 8.80 7.24 -3.73
C ILE A 83 9.93 8.29 -3.74
N GLY A 84 9.57 9.55 -3.53
CA GLY A 84 10.46 10.71 -3.54
C GLY A 84 10.67 11.36 -4.91
N CYS A 85 10.22 10.73 -6.00
CA CYS A 85 10.33 11.30 -7.33
C CYS A 85 9.45 12.55 -7.50
N ASP A 86 9.83 13.42 -8.44
CA ASP A 86 9.01 14.57 -8.79
C ASP A 86 7.79 14.14 -9.61
N LEU A 87 6.65 14.80 -9.40
CA LEU A 87 5.39 14.51 -10.10
C LEU A 87 5.55 14.55 -11.63
N ALA A 88 6.45 15.39 -12.14
CA ALA A 88 6.74 15.47 -13.57
C ALA A 88 7.43 14.20 -14.13
N ASP A 89 8.16 13.47 -13.29
CA ASP A 89 8.84 12.21 -13.66
C ASP A 89 7.94 10.98 -13.49
N LEU A 90 6.88 11.08 -12.68
CA LEU A 90 6.02 9.97 -12.31
C LEU A 90 5.48 9.18 -13.52
N PRO A 91 4.95 9.80 -14.60
CA PRO A 91 4.44 9.03 -15.76
C PRO A 91 5.52 8.22 -16.49
N ARG A 92 6.78 8.68 -16.47
CA ARG A 92 7.90 7.96 -17.07
C ARG A 92 8.31 6.79 -16.18
N LEU A 93 8.48 7.05 -14.89
CA LEU A 93 8.89 6.03 -13.91
C LEU A 93 7.82 4.92 -13.76
N ALA A 94 6.54 5.27 -13.79
CA ALA A 94 5.45 4.30 -13.79
C ALA A 94 5.55 3.32 -14.97
N ARG A 95 5.80 3.82 -16.18
CA ARG A 95 6.01 2.97 -17.37
C ARG A 95 7.27 2.12 -17.29
N GLU A 96 8.35 2.66 -16.72
CA GLU A 96 9.57 1.88 -16.46
C GLU A 96 9.32 0.74 -15.45
N ALA A 97 8.39 0.96 -14.51
CA ALA A 97 7.92 -0.02 -13.54
C ALA A 97 6.82 -0.95 -14.08
N ASP A 98 6.52 -0.92 -15.39
CA ASP A 98 5.46 -1.68 -16.05
C ASP A 98 4.01 -1.33 -15.61
N ILE A 99 3.81 -0.13 -15.05
CA ILE A 99 2.50 0.39 -14.64
C ILE A 99 2.00 1.35 -15.72
N HIS A 100 1.17 0.84 -16.63
CA HIS A 100 0.70 1.60 -17.82
C HIS A 100 -0.63 2.33 -17.62
N ASP A 101 -1.36 1.98 -16.57
CA ASP A 101 -2.72 2.45 -16.24
C ASP A 101 -2.74 3.37 -15.01
N LEU A 102 -1.61 4.00 -14.67
CA LEU A 102 -1.56 4.95 -13.56
C LEU A 102 -2.32 6.24 -13.92
N GLU A 103 -3.41 6.50 -13.22
CA GLU A 103 -4.31 7.63 -13.46
C GLU A 103 -4.48 8.49 -12.21
N LEU A 104 -4.74 9.79 -12.40
CA LEU A 104 -5.11 10.70 -11.32
C LEU A 104 -6.58 10.44 -10.97
N THR A 105 -6.86 9.92 -9.77
CA THR A 105 -8.23 9.68 -9.29
C THR A 105 -8.78 10.88 -8.55
N ASP A 106 -7.95 11.49 -7.69
CA ASP A 106 -8.37 12.59 -6.81
C ASP A 106 -7.35 13.72 -6.75
N ASP A 107 -7.85 14.95 -6.77
CA ASP A 107 -7.04 16.17 -6.66
C ASP A 107 -7.52 17.02 -5.48
N PHE A 108 -6.77 16.98 -4.39
CA PHE A 108 -7.04 17.74 -3.17
C PHE A 108 -6.33 19.10 -3.16
N ALA A 109 -6.01 19.63 -4.36
CA ALA A 109 -5.29 20.89 -4.56
C ALA A 109 -3.96 20.92 -3.78
N GLU A 110 -3.81 21.87 -2.85
CA GLU A 110 -2.58 22.06 -2.08
C GLU A 110 -2.30 20.91 -1.08
N SER A 111 -3.33 20.13 -0.72
CA SER A 111 -3.19 19.02 0.23
C SER A 111 -2.49 17.81 -0.38
N GLY A 112 -2.68 17.58 -1.67
CA GLY A 112 -2.07 16.46 -2.40
C GLY A 112 -2.93 15.92 -3.53
N LYS A 113 -2.43 14.88 -4.19
CA LYS A 113 -3.06 14.20 -5.31
C LYS A 113 -2.95 12.69 -5.11
N CYS A 114 -4.00 11.97 -5.47
CA CYS A 114 -4.06 10.51 -5.45
C CYS A 114 -3.94 9.98 -6.87
N PHE A 115 -2.97 9.12 -7.11
CA PHE A 115 -2.86 8.36 -8.36
C PHE A 115 -3.09 6.89 -8.07
N GLN A 116 -3.84 6.21 -8.93
CA GLN A 116 -4.12 4.79 -8.77
C GLN A 116 -3.89 4.03 -10.07
N SER A 117 -3.51 2.77 -9.92
CA SER A 117 -3.47 1.76 -10.99
C SER A 117 -4.37 0.62 -10.56
N GLU A 118 -5.53 0.52 -11.20
CA GLU A 118 -6.49 -0.54 -10.91
C GLU A 118 -5.93 -1.91 -11.28
N GLN A 119 -5.16 -2.02 -12.37
CA GLN A 119 -4.56 -3.27 -12.85
C GLN A 119 -3.39 -3.77 -12.00
N HIS A 120 -2.92 -2.97 -11.05
CA HIS A 120 -1.84 -3.32 -10.13
C HIS A 120 -2.25 -3.23 -8.64
N GLY A 121 -3.46 -2.75 -8.34
CA GLY A 121 -3.91 -2.57 -6.96
C GLY A 121 -2.96 -1.65 -6.20
N LEU A 122 -2.54 -0.56 -6.85
CA LEU A 122 -1.53 0.35 -6.36
C LEU A 122 -2.10 1.75 -6.27
N MET A 123 -1.86 2.43 -5.16
CA MET A 123 -2.11 3.85 -4.98
C MET A 123 -0.80 4.57 -4.67
N LEU A 124 -0.63 5.78 -5.21
CA LEU A 124 0.49 6.67 -4.93
C LEU A 124 -0.05 8.01 -4.42
N TRP A 125 0.38 8.41 -3.23
CA TRP A 125 0.09 9.74 -2.71
C TRP A 125 1.17 10.73 -3.12
N VAL A 126 0.78 11.83 -3.75
CA VAL A 126 1.67 12.93 -4.11
C VAL A 126 1.35 14.14 -3.25
N ALA A 127 2.35 14.67 -2.55
CA ALA A 127 2.24 15.93 -1.83
C ALA A 127 3.44 16.83 -2.12
N LYS A 128 3.20 18.15 -2.20
CA LYS A 128 4.24 19.15 -2.50
C LYS A 128 5.07 18.80 -3.75
N GLY A 129 4.40 18.25 -4.77
CA GLY A 129 5.02 17.90 -6.06
C GLY A 129 5.87 16.63 -6.04
N LYS A 130 5.86 15.83 -4.98
CA LYS A 130 6.62 14.58 -4.87
C LYS A 130 5.74 13.41 -4.45
N VAL A 131 6.07 12.21 -4.92
CA VAL A 131 5.48 10.98 -4.39
C VAL A 131 5.97 10.79 -2.96
N VAL A 132 5.05 10.64 -2.01
CA VAL A 132 5.36 10.52 -0.58
C VAL A 132 5.26 9.09 -0.09
N ASN A 133 4.29 8.34 -0.59
CA ASN A 133 4.12 6.93 -0.26
C ASN A 133 3.47 6.18 -1.42
N LEU A 134 3.47 4.86 -1.28
CA LEU A 134 2.64 3.96 -2.06
C LEU A 134 1.84 3.06 -1.12
N THR A 135 0.67 2.63 -1.56
CA THR A 135 -0.15 1.63 -0.90
C THR A 135 -0.48 0.51 -1.87
N ILE A 136 -0.35 -0.74 -1.42
CA ILE A 136 -0.71 -1.94 -2.17
C ILE A 136 -1.99 -2.53 -1.58
N PHE A 137 -2.94 -2.84 -2.45
CA PHE A 137 -4.22 -3.46 -2.13
C PHE A 137 -4.33 -4.85 -2.77
N PRO A 138 -5.17 -5.76 -2.23
CA PRO A 138 -5.47 -7.03 -2.87
C PRO A 138 -6.23 -6.80 -4.18
N ARG A 139 -6.20 -7.82 -5.03
CA ARG A 139 -7.16 -7.91 -6.12
C ARG A 139 -8.53 -8.21 -5.54
N PHE A 140 -9.58 -7.69 -6.14
CA PHE A 140 -10.96 -8.10 -5.84
C PHE A 140 -11.51 -8.95 -7.00
N ASP A 141 -12.51 -9.76 -6.71
CA ASP A 141 -13.24 -10.51 -7.73
C ASP A 141 -14.02 -9.59 -8.69
N ASP A 142 -14.69 -10.17 -9.69
CA ASP A 142 -15.44 -9.39 -10.68
C ASP A 142 -16.61 -8.59 -10.06
N SER A 143 -17.05 -8.94 -8.86
CA SER A 143 -18.06 -8.18 -8.11
C SER A 143 -17.47 -6.96 -7.40
N GLY A 144 -16.17 -6.95 -7.14
CA GLY A 144 -15.48 -5.94 -6.36
C GLY A 144 -15.64 -6.10 -4.84
N GLU A 145 -16.27 -7.18 -4.38
CA GLU A 145 -16.60 -7.38 -2.97
C GLU A 145 -15.65 -8.35 -2.27
N GLU A 146 -15.14 -9.38 -2.97
CA GLU A 146 -14.33 -10.42 -2.33
C GLU A 146 -12.84 -10.28 -2.66
N PRO A 147 -11.98 -9.99 -1.66
CA PRO A 147 -10.54 -9.93 -1.88
C PRO A 147 -9.96 -11.30 -2.24
N GLN A 148 -9.20 -11.32 -3.34
CA GLN A 148 -8.44 -12.44 -3.85
C GLN A 148 -7.03 -12.40 -3.26
N TRP A 149 -6.86 -13.10 -2.16
CA TRP A 149 -5.58 -13.16 -1.46
C TRP A 149 -4.51 -13.90 -2.29
N PRO A 150 -3.26 -13.41 -2.30
CA PRO A 150 -2.17 -14.12 -2.94
C PRO A 150 -1.99 -15.51 -2.30
N ALA A 151 -1.81 -16.53 -3.15
CA ALA A 151 -1.44 -17.85 -2.67
C ALA A 151 0.00 -17.82 -2.10
N THR A 152 0.18 -18.38 -0.91
CA THR A 152 1.48 -18.59 -0.27
C THR A 152 2.30 -19.70 -0.91
#